data_AF-A0AA37T928-F1
#
_entry.id   AF-A0AA37T928-F1
#
_cell.length_a   1.000
_cell.length_b   1.000
_cell.length_c   1.000
_cell.angle_alpha   90.00
_cell.angle_beta   90.00
_cell.angle_gamma   90.00
#
_symmetry.space_group_name_H-M   'P 1'
#
loop_
_entity.id
_entity.type
_entity.pdbx_description
1 polymer ?
#
loop_
_entity_poly.entity_id
_entity_poly.type
_entity_poly.pdbx_seq_one_letter_code
_entity_poly.pdbx_strand_id
1 'polypeptide(L)'
;MKMSRFLLILFFGAILSGCDNGIESIIVKKIQLVTDSDFTLNEVPAVSIAVGPNDTNYIYVTLYRSNINSGYVMSSKLRSDKTVSVNATWAGKYYVQSSRHDTGVSVEIVSIDTSSKRAVLMISATLVNPKTGEFLKFGNSEIIIEGQDFLNLIKA
;
A
#
# COMPACT_ATOMS: atom_id res chain seq x y z
N MET A 1 25.26 40.96 56.94
CA MET A 1 26.21 39.86 57.19
C MET A 1 25.42 38.55 57.19
N LYS A 2 25.65 37.65 56.19
CA LYS A 2 25.30 36.20 56.11
C LYS A 2 23.80 35.79 56.31
N MET A 3 23.17 34.87 55.58
CA MET A 3 23.50 34.05 54.41
C MET A 3 22.18 33.38 53.95
N SER A 4 21.96 33.37 52.62
CA SER A 4 21.23 32.41 51.78
C SER A 4 20.37 31.30 52.42
N ARG A 5 19.12 31.15 51.94
CA ARG A 5 18.55 29.85 51.52
C ARG A 5 17.67 30.03 50.28
N PHE A 6 18.24 29.64 49.14
CA PHE A 6 17.54 29.32 47.89
C PHE A 6 16.60 28.12 48.15
N LEU A 7 15.32 28.20 47.77
CA LEU A 7 14.48 27.03 47.62
C LEU A 7 13.93 26.98 46.19
N LEU A 8 14.52 26.05 45.44
CA LEU A 8 14.22 25.66 44.07
C LEU A 8 12.94 24.80 44.08
N ILE A 9 11.86 25.21 43.41
CA ILE A 9 10.70 24.34 43.18
C ILE A 9 10.76 23.86 41.73
N LEU A 10 10.99 22.56 41.59
CA LEU A 10 11.08 21.82 40.34
C LEU A 10 9.75 21.85 39.56
N PHE A 11 9.84 22.19 38.28
CA PHE A 11 8.87 21.81 37.26
C PHE A 11 8.81 20.28 37.12
N PHE A 12 7.64 19.68 37.40
CA PHE A 12 7.33 18.33 36.95
C PHE A 12 6.51 18.40 35.66
N GLY A 13 7.22 18.53 34.53
CA GLY A 13 6.64 18.31 33.21
C GLY A 13 6.66 16.81 32.91
N ALA A 14 5.55 16.12 33.14
CA ALA A 14 5.36 14.77 32.63
C ALA A 14 5.02 14.88 31.13
N ILE A 15 6.06 14.90 30.28
CA ILE A 15 5.88 14.69 28.85
C ILE A 15 5.64 13.19 28.68
N LEU A 16 4.36 12.81 28.59
CA LEU A 16 3.95 11.52 28.04
C LEU A 16 4.40 11.50 26.58
N SER A 17 5.64 11.04 26.37
CA SER A 17 6.11 10.63 25.06
C SER A 17 5.37 9.34 24.75
N GLY A 18 4.20 9.46 24.12
CA GLY A 18 3.56 8.31 23.50
C GLY A 18 4.55 7.74 22.50
N CYS A 19 5.13 6.59 22.82
CA CYS A 19 5.84 5.77 21.85
C CYS A 19 4.81 5.34 20.81
N ASP A 20 4.65 6.15 19.76
CA ASP A 20 4.22 5.65 18.46
C ASP A 20 5.31 4.66 18.05
N ASN A 21 5.09 3.37 18.36
CA ASN A 21 5.87 2.29 17.77
C ASN A 21 5.44 2.20 16.31
N GLY A 22 5.81 3.23 15.54
CA GLY A 22 5.40 3.43 14.17
C GLY A 22 5.87 2.24 13.35
N ILE A 23 4.93 1.55 12.74
CA ILE A 23 5.26 0.46 11.82
C ILE A 23 5.98 1.08 10.62
N GLU A 24 7.25 0.72 10.44
CA GLU A 24 8.04 1.19 9.32
C GLU A 24 7.36 0.81 8.00
N SER A 25 7.36 1.77 7.07
CA SER A 25 6.69 1.62 5.79
C SER A 25 7.65 1.04 4.76
N ILE A 26 7.24 -0.05 4.11
CA ILE A 26 7.99 -0.70 3.05
C ILE A 26 7.76 0.04 1.74
N ILE A 27 8.83 0.34 1.00
CA ILE A 27 8.76 0.89 -0.35
C ILE A 27 9.10 -0.22 -1.35
N VAL A 28 8.20 -0.45 -2.31
CA VAL A 28 8.38 -1.42 -3.38
C VAL A 28 8.42 -0.72 -4.73
N LYS A 29 9.16 -1.27 -5.69
CA LYS A 29 9.28 -0.69 -7.04
C LYS A 29 9.32 -1.73 -8.15
N LYS A 30 9.89 -2.91 -7.86
CA LYS A 30 10.09 -3.98 -8.83
C LYS A 30 8.75 -4.65 -9.14
N ILE A 31 8.34 -4.59 -10.41
CA ILE A 31 7.25 -5.39 -10.94
C ILE A 31 7.72 -6.83 -11.08
N GLN A 32 6.86 -7.76 -10.67
CA GLN A 32 7.06 -9.19 -10.87
C GLN A 32 6.16 -9.74 -11.97
N LEU A 33 4.93 -9.21 -12.04
CA LEU A 33 3.92 -9.69 -12.96
C LEU A 33 2.85 -8.62 -13.16
N VAL A 34 2.45 -8.42 -14.42
CA VAL A 34 1.13 -7.88 -14.77
C VAL A 34 0.37 -8.93 -15.57
N THR A 35 -0.81 -9.33 -15.08
CA THR A 35 -1.57 -10.44 -15.68
C THR A 35 -2.14 -10.07 -17.05
N ASP A 36 -1.98 -10.97 -18.02
CA ASP A 36 -2.50 -10.84 -19.40
C ASP A 36 -3.79 -11.63 -19.66
N SER A 37 -4.19 -12.49 -18.71
CA SER A 37 -5.35 -13.37 -18.84
C SER A 37 -6.67 -12.65 -18.51
N ASP A 38 -7.76 -13.29 -18.94
CA ASP A 38 -9.14 -12.84 -18.68
C ASP A 38 -9.50 -13.18 -17.23
N PHE A 39 -8.90 -12.44 -16.31
CA PHE A 39 -9.15 -12.50 -14.88
C PHE A 39 -10.34 -11.60 -14.53
N THR A 40 -11.12 -11.98 -13.53
CA THR A 40 -12.22 -11.14 -13.04
C THR A 40 -12.08 -10.85 -11.55
N LEU A 41 -12.47 -9.65 -11.16
CA LEU A 41 -12.69 -9.27 -9.76
C LEU A 41 -14.19 -8.97 -9.61
N ASN A 42 -14.87 -9.71 -8.73
CA ASN A 42 -16.33 -9.58 -8.57
C ASN A 42 -17.07 -9.65 -9.92
N GLU A 43 -16.71 -10.62 -10.77
CA GLU A 43 -17.31 -10.85 -12.10
C GLU A 43 -17.05 -9.76 -13.16
N VAL A 44 -16.24 -8.75 -12.84
CA VAL A 44 -15.82 -7.68 -13.77
C VAL A 44 -14.39 -7.93 -14.25
N PRO A 45 -14.08 -7.77 -15.56
CA PRO A 45 -12.73 -7.89 -16.08
C PRO A 45 -11.72 -7.07 -15.28
N ALA A 46 -10.63 -7.72 -14.89
CA ALA A 46 -9.65 -7.17 -13.98
C ALA A 46 -8.22 -7.50 -14.41
N VAL A 47 -7.29 -6.70 -13.90
CA VAL A 47 -5.85 -6.89 -14.05
C VAL A 47 -5.22 -6.92 -12.67
N SER A 48 -4.25 -7.81 -12.49
CA SER A 48 -3.48 -7.90 -11.27
C SER A 48 -2.02 -7.55 -11.50
N ILE A 49 -1.47 -6.82 -10.55
CA ILE A 49 -0.10 -6.31 -10.56
C ILE A 49 0.57 -6.83 -9.28
N ALA A 50 1.62 -7.63 -9.45
CA ALA A 50 2.48 -8.07 -8.35
C ALA A 50 3.72 -7.18 -8.30
N VAL A 51 3.96 -6.57 -7.13
CA VAL A 51 5.11 -5.69 -6.91
C VAL A 51 5.87 -6.15 -5.66
N GLY A 52 7.18 -6.29 -5.78
CA GLY A 52 8.04 -6.63 -4.66
C GLY A 52 9.39 -7.19 -5.11
N PRO A 53 10.33 -7.41 -4.19
CA PRO A 53 11.66 -7.91 -4.53
C PRO A 53 11.65 -9.35 -5.10
N ASN A 54 10.77 -10.23 -4.61
CA ASN A 54 10.72 -11.65 -4.98
C ASN A 54 9.34 -12.30 -4.72
N ASP A 55 9.20 -13.56 -5.13
CA ASP A 55 8.00 -14.41 -5.05
C ASP A 55 7.52 -14.74 -3.61
N THR A 56 8.26 -14.35 -2.58
CA THR A 56 7.89 -14.53 -1.17
C THR A 56 7.64 -13.20 -0.44
N ASN A 57 7.89 -12.08 -1.11
CA ASN A 57 7.74 -10.72 -0.61
C ASN A 57 7.19 -9.86 -1.74
N TYR A 58 5.87 -9.80 -1.82
CA TYR A 58 5.15 -8.99 -2.81
C TYR A 58 3.81 -8.50 -2.26
N ILE A 59 3.38 -7.36 -2.78
CA ILE A 59 2.01 -6.87 -2.72
C ILE A 59 1.33 -7.19 -4.05
N TYR A 60 0.09 -7.64 -3.98
CA TYR A 60 -0.74 -7.98 -5.11
C TYR A 60 -1.91 -6.99 -5.17
N VAL A 61 -2.00 -6.23 -6.26
CA VAL A 61 -3.04 -5.23 -6.48
C VAL A 61 -3.86 -5.63 -7.70
N THR A 62 -5.13 -5.91 -7.49
CA THR A 62 -6.08 -6.27 -8.54
C THR A 62 -7.07 -5.12 -8.72
N LEU A 63 -7.24 -4.66 -9.96
CA LEU A 63 -8.11 -3.54 -10.32
C LEU A 63 -9.02 -3.93 -11.49
N TYR A 64 -10.19 -3.30 -11.58
CA TYR A 64 -10.99 -3.37 -12.79
C TYR A 64 -10.25 -2.79 -13.99
N ARG A 65 -10.29 -3.47 -15.13
CA ARG A 65 -9.68 -2.98 -16.38
C ARG A 65 -10.31 -1.66 -16.82
N SER A 66 -11.62 -1.49 -16.61
CA SER A 66 -12.33 -0.23 -16.91
C SER A 66 -11.81 0.98 -16.13
N ASN A 67 -11.10 0.76 -15.03
CA ASN A 67 -10.56 1.82 -14.18
C ASN A 67 -9.09 2.15 -14.53
N ILE A 68 -8.49 1.44 -15.48
CA ILE A 68 -7.12 1.67 -15.94
C ILE A 68 -7.07 2.88 -16.86
N ASN A 69 -7.10 4.07 -16.25
CA ASN A 69 -7.11 5.36 -16.93
C ASN A 69 -6.19 6.33 -16.18
N SER A 70 -5.53 7.23 -16.91
CA SER A 70 -4.73 8.29 -16.29
C SER A 70 -5.59 9.17 -15.36
N GLY A 71 -5.08 9.48 -14.17
CA GLY A 71 -5.78 10.26 -13.15
C GLY A 71 -6.79 9.45 -12.32
N TYR A 72 -6.91 8.14 -12.53
CA TYR A 72 -7.73 7.30 -11.65
C TYR A 72 -7.15 7.29 -10.25
N VAL A 73 -7.99 7.58 -9.24
CA VAL A 73 -7.63 7.54 -7.83
C VAL A 73 -8.68 6.72 -7.10
N MET A 74 -8.21 5.74 -6.31
CA MET A 74 -9.05 4.99 -5.39
C MET A 74 -8.38 4.95 -4.03
N SER A 75 -9.18 5.19 -3.00
CA SER A 75 -8.78 4.90 -1.63
C SER A 75 -9.92 4.19 -0.90
N SER A 76 -9.56 3.23 -0.05
CA SER A 76 -10.53 2.51 0.78
C SER A 76 -9.97 2.32 2.18
N LYS A 77 -10.84 2.46 3.18
CA LYS A 77 -10.54 2.21 4.59
C LYS A 77 -11.35 1.02 5.07
N LEU A 78 -10.74 0.20 5.92
CA LEU A 78 -11.31 -0.99 6.56
C LEU A 78 -11.73 -2.08 5.56
N ARG A 79 -12.75 -1.83 4.74
CA ARG A 79 -13.26 -2.78 3.74
C ARG A 79 -12.72 -2.43 2.36
N SER A 80 -12.38 -3.47 1.59
CA SER A 80 -12.04 -3.33 0.18
C SER A 80 -13.20 -2.72 -0.60
N ASP A 81 -12.88 -1.71 -1.39
CA ASP A 81 -13.75 -1.26 -2.47
C ASP A 81 -13.98 -2.44 -3.44
N LYS A 82 -15.15 -2.54 -4.07
CA LYS A 82 -15.43 -3.67 -4.98
C LYS A 82 -14.55 -3.63 -6.24
N THR A 83 -14.05 -2.47 -6.59
CA THR A 83 -13.23 -2.23 -7.79
C THR A 83 -11.75 -2.53 -7.59
N VAL A 84 -11.33 -2.80 -6.34
CA VAL A 84 -9.93 -3.15 -6.01
C VAL A 84 -9.83 -4.28 -5.00
N SER A 85 -8.82 -5.12 -5.15
CA SER A 85 -8.39 -6.03 -4.10
C SER A 85 -6.90 -5.86 -3.88
N VAL A 86 -6.49 -5.73 -2.62
CA VAL A 86 -5.08 -5.66 -2.24
C VAL A 86 -4.80 -6.64 -1.12
N ASN A 87 -3.78 -7.46 -1.35
CA ASN A 87 -3.24 -8.39 -0.38
C ASN A 87 -1.73 -8.47 -0.53
N ALA A 88 -1.04 -9.04 0.44
CA ALA A 88 0.42 -9.19 0.37
C ALA A 88 0.85 -10.53 0.97
N THR A 89 1.91 -11.10 0.39
CA THR A 89 2.71 -12.15 1.01
C THR A 89 4.04 -11.52 1.38
N TRP A 90 4.41 -11.56 2.66
CA TRP A 90 5.65 -10.95 3.15
C TRP A 90 6.25 -11.77 4.28
N ALA A 91 7.52 -12.12 4.16
CA ALA A 91 8.24 -12.96 5.13
C ALA A 91 7.47 -14.22 5.53
N GLY A 92 6.84 -14.89 4.55
CA GLY A 92 6.05 -16.12 4.76
C GLY A 92 4.69 -15.91 5.44
N LYS A 93 4.25 -14.67 5.64
CA LYS A 93 2.96 -14.31 6.22
C LYS A 93 2.04 -13.70 5.14
N TYR A 94 0.74 -13.90 5.29
CA TYR A 94 -0.29 -13.36 4.41
C TYR A 94 -1.04 -12.21 5.08
N TYR A 95 -1.21 -11.10 4.36
CA TYR A 95 -1.81 -9.87 4.86
C TYR A 95 -2.93 -9.40 3.94
N VAL A 96 -4.01 -8.90 4.53
CA VAL A 96 -5.22 -8.45 3.82
C VAL A 96 -5.78 -7.17 4.43
N GLN A 97 -6.66 -6.52 3.69
CA GLN A 97 -7.54 -5.50 4.25
C GLN A 97 -8.61 -6.15 5.13
N SER A 98 -9.01 -5.49 6.21
CA SER A 98 -9.95 -6.03 7.19
C SER A 98 -10.90 -4.97 7.71
N SER A 99 -12.20 -5.29 7.67
CA SER A 99 -13.26 -4.44 8.24
C SER A 99 -13.20 -4.30 9.76
N ARG A 100 -12.38 -5.11 10.44
CA ARG A 100 -12.26 -5.18 11.91
C ARG A 100 -10.98 -4.54 12.44
N HIS A 101 -10.05 -4.15 11.57
CA HIS A 101 -8.76 -3.57 11.93
C HIS A 101 -8.54 -2.30 11.12
N ASP A 102 -7.72 -1.38 11.63
CA ASP A 102 -7.39 -0.12 10.95
C ASP A 102 -6.47 -0.35 9.74
N THR A 103 -7.06 -0.88 8.68
CA THR A 103 -6.42 -1.16 7.40
C THR A 103 -6.89 -0.17 6.36
N GLY A 104 -6.08 0.05 5.34
CA GLY A 104 -6.41 0.98 4.27
C GLY A 104 -5.56 0.77 3.04
N VAL A 105 -6.06 1.19 1.90
CA VAL A 105 -5.40 1.06 0.59
C VAL A 105 -5.59 2.35 -0.17
N SER A 106 -4.56 2.79 -0.88
CA SER A 106 -4.63 3.83 -1.89
C SER A 106 -3.94 3.36 -3.16
N VAL A 107 -4.61 3.53 -4.29
CA VAL A 107 -4.04 3.30 -5.62
C VAL A 107 -4.37 4.49 -6.49
N GLU A 108 -3.35 5.02 -7.14
CA GLU A 108 -3.46 6.09 -8.12
C GLU A 108 -2.75 5.68 -9.40
N ILE A 109 -3.38 5.91 -10.54
CA ILE A 109 -2.77 5.79 -11.86
C ILE A 109 -2.39 7.21 -12.28
N VAL A 110 -1.15 7.59 -12.02
CA VAL A 110 -0.64 8.95 -12.26
C VAL A 110 -0.64 9.26 -13.76
N SER A 111 -0.13 8.33 -14.56
CA SER A 111 -0.06 8.49 -16.01
C SER A 111 -0.15 7.18 -16.77
N ILE A 112 -0.72 7.26 -17.98
CA ILE A 112 -0.67 6.21 -19.01
C ILE A 112 -0.26 6.89 -20.30
N ASP A 113 0.89 6.51 -20.84
CA ASP A 113 1.39 6.94 -22.14
C ASP A 113 1.48 5.73 -23.07
N THR A 114 0.53 5.64 -24.00
CA THR A 114 0.46 4.58 -25.00
C THR A 114 1.54 4.69 -26.08
N SER A 115 2.09 5.88 -26.30
CA SER A 115 3.15 6.11 -27.30
C SER A 115 4.48 5.53 -26.82
N SER A 116 4.84 5.79 -25.56
CA SER A 116 6.06 5.25 -24.94
C SER A 116 5.85 3.89 -24.27
N LYS A 117 4.61 3.36 -24.25
CA LYS A 117 4.23 2.11 -23.58
C LYS A 117 4.63 2.11 -22.11
N ARG A 118 4.27 3.19 -21.41
CA ARG A 118 4.65 3.44 -20.02
C ARG A 118 3.44 3.87 -19.20
N ALA A 119 3.30 3.32 -18.00
CA ALA A 119 2.36 3.78 -17.00
C ALA A 119 3.07 4.01 -15.67
N VAL A 120 2.59 4.99 -14.91
CA VAL A 120 3.10 5.28 -13.56
C VAL A 120 1.95 5.16 -12.58
N LEU A 121 2.14 4.32 -11.55
CA LEU A 121 1.16 4.08 -10.50
C LEU A 121 1.77 4.44 -9.14
N MET A 122 0.94 4.95 -8.24
CA MET A 122 1.27 5.12 -6.83
C MET A 122 0.42 4.17 -6.00
N ILE A 123 1.07 3.36 -5.17
CA ILE A 123 0.38 2.39 -4.31
C ILE A 123 0.83 2.60 -2.87
N SER A 124 -0.12 2.64 -1.94
CA SER A 124 0.13 2.50 -0.51
C SER A 124 -0.93 1.63 0.14
N ALA A 125 -0.55 0.94 1.22
CA ALA A 125 -1.46 0.06 1.92
C ALA A 125 -1.04 -0.13 3.38
N THR A 126 -2.02 -0.25 4.27
CA THR A 126 -1.86 -0.83 5.61
C THR A 126 -2.75 -2.07 5.64
N LEU A 127 -2.12 -3.23 5.78
CA LEU A 127 -2.77 -4.54 5.76
C LEU A 127 -2.55 -5.23 7.11
N VAL A 128 -3.36 -6.22 7.42
CA VAL A 128 -3.25 -7.00 8.66
C VAL A 128 -3.16 -8.48 8.36
N ASN A 129 -2.35 -9.19 9.13
CA ASN A 129 -2.35 -10.65 9.15
C ASN A 129 -3.56 -11.12 9.97
N PRO A 130 -4.53 -11.82 9.37
CA PRO A 130 -5.76 -12.20 10.05
C PRO A 130 -5.54 -13.24 11.17
N LYS A 131 -4.39 -13.93 11.18
CA LYS A 131 -4.05 -14.93 12.21
C LYS A 131 -3.40 -14.32 13.43
N THR A 132 -2.55 -13.31 13.25
CA THR A 132 -1.73 -12.73 14.33
C THR A 132 -2.17 -11.33 14.74
N GLY A 133 -2.92 -10.62 13.90
CA GLY A 133 -3.24 -9.20 14.10
C GLY A 133 -2.07 -8.25 13.80
N GLU A 134 -0.92 -8.78 13.36
CA GLU A 134 0.23 -7.96 12.98
C GLU A 134 -0.07 -7.17 11.71
N PHE A 135 0.35 -5.91 11.68
CA PHE A 135 0.16 -5.05 10.52
C PHE A 135 1.41 -5.02 9.64
N LEU A 136 1.17 -4.80 8.35
CA LEU A 136 2.19 -4.55 7.34
C LEU A 136 1.83 -3.26 6.61
N LYS A 137 2.78 -2.33 6.56
CA LYS A 137 2.58 -1.03 5.94
C LYS A 137 3.47 -0.87 4.71
N PHE A 138 2.85 -0.55 3.59
CA PHE A 138 3.49 -0.10 2.37
C PHE A 138 3.34 1.41 2.27
N GLY A 139 4.47 2.11 2.15
CA GLY A 139 4.48 3.53 1.89
C GLY A 139 4.10 3.83 0.44
N ASN A 140 3.98 5.11 0.09
CA ASN A 140 3.70 5.56 -1.27
C ASN A 140 4.80 5.10 -2.23
N SER A 141 4.53 3.98 -2.90
CA SER A 141 5.44 3.27 -3.80
C SER A 141 5.12 3.66 -5.23
N GLU A 142 6.08 4.28 -5.91
CA GLU A 142 6.00 4.61 -7.34
C GLU A 142 6.38 3.38 -8.17
N ILE A 143 5.43 2.90 -8.98
CA ILE A 143 5.55 1.73 -9.82
C ILE A 143 5.51 2.16 -11.29
N ILE A 144 6.58 1.86 -12.01
CA ILE A 144 6.71 2.18 -13.43
C ILE A 144 6.48 0.90 -14.23
N ILE A 145 5.35 0.82 -14.93
CA ILE A 145 4.96 -0.33 -15.75
C ILE A 145 5.28 -0.02 -17.21
N GLU A 146 6.13 -0.84 -17.84
CA GLU A 146 6.63 -0.61 -19.20
C GLU A 146 6.61 -1.91 -20.03
N GLY A 147 6.79 -1.79 -21.34
CA GLY A 147 7.01 -2.94 -22.22
C GLY A 147 5.83 -3.91 -22.28
N GLN A 148 6.08 -5.20 -22.09
CA GLN A 148 5.03 -6.23 -22.15
C GLN A 148 4.03 -6.10 -20.99
N ASP A 149 4.51 -5.77 -19.79
CA ASP A 149 3.64 -5.55 -18.63
C ASP A 149 2.67 -4.38 -18.86
N PHE A 150 3.11 -3.35 -19.57
CA PHE A 150 2.22 -2.26 -19.99
C PHE A 150 1.12 -2.75 -20.94
N LEU A 151 1.47 -3.59 -21.93
CA LEU A 151 0.47 -4.14 -22.85
C LEU A 151 -0.54 -5.02 -22.11
N ASN A 152 -0.08 -5.78 -21.12
CA ASN A 152 -0.95 -6.59 -20.26
C ASN A 152 -1.89 -5.71 -19.41
N LEU A 153 -1.36 -4.57 -18.92
CA LEU A 153 -2.10 -3.59 -18.12
C LEU A 153 -3.29 -3.01 -18.90
N ILE A 154 -3.07 -2.57 -20.13
CA ILE A 154 -4.08 -1.88 -20.94
C ILE A 154 -4.90 -2.80 -21.85
N LYS A 155 -4.66 -4.11 -21.79
CA LYS A 155 -5.44 -5.10 -22.55
C LYS A 155 -6.92 -4.94 -22.19
N ALA A 156 -7.77 -4.83 -23.21
CA ALA A 156 -9.23 -4.76 -23.09
C ALA A 156 -9.81 -6.16 -22.88
#